data_AF-T1AU61-F1
#
_entry.id   AF-T1AU61-F1
#
_cell.length_a   1.000
_cell.length_b   1.000
_cell.length_c   1.000
_cell.angle_alpha   90.00
_cell.angle_beta   90.00
_cell.angle_gamma   90.00
#
_symmetry.space_group_name_H-M   'P 1'
#
loop_
_entity.id
_entity.type
_entity.pdbx_description
1 polymer ?
#
loop_
_entity_poly.entity_id
_entity_poly.type
_entity_poly.pdbx_seq_one_letter_code
_entity_poly.pdbx_strand_id
1 'polypeptide(L)'
;GYELVKAIHGHHSHEQDLLLPVFPNSQDMTEIERHVDAWHAQRQPLHAYLIAGHGIYAWGHDIATAMRHLEAIDFMLACELELRKLPA
;
A
#
# COMPACT_ATOMS: atom_id res chain seq x y z
N GLY A 1 6.69 -1.62 -14.33
CA GLY A 1 6.87 -1.18 -12.94
C GLY A 1 7.90 -2.05 -12.25
N TYR A 2 7.87 -2.14 -10.92
CA TYR A 2 8.77 -3.01 -10.18
C TYR A 2 8.39 -4.49 -10.34
N GLU A 3 9.37 -5.37 -10.56
CA GLU A 3 9.18 -6.83 -10.54
C GLU A 3 8.57 -7.33 -9.22
N LEU A 4 8.85 -6.59 -8.14
CA LEU A 4 8.38 -6.88 -6.78
C LEU A 4 6.87 -6.75 -6.61
N VAL A 5 6.16 -6.12 -7.54
CA VAL A 5 4.67 -6.05 -7.54
C VAL A 5 4.05 -7.45 -7.52
N LYS A 6 4.70 -8.46 -8.11
CA LYS A 6 4.23 -9.87 -8.08
C LYS A 6 4.23 -10.50 -6.69
N ALA A 7 4.88 -9.87 -5.71
CA ALA A 7 4.81 -10.30 -4.31
C ALA A 7 3.45 -9.96 -3.67
N ILE A 8 2.66 -9.09 -4.30
CA ILE A 8 1.30 -8.72 -3.86
C ILE A 8 0.31 -9.75 -4.38
N HIS A 9 -0.54 -10.25 -3.48
CA HIS A 9 -1.54 -11.26 -3.81
C HIS A 9 -2.51 -10.76 -4.89
N GLY A 10 -2.59 -11.48 -6.01
CA GLY A 10 -3.45 -11.14 -7.15
C GLY A 10 -2.71 -10.40 -8.28
N HIS A 11 -1.45 -10.03 -8.07
CA HIS A 11 -0.58 -9.49 -9.11
C HIS A 11 0.28 -10.61 -9.71
N HIS A 12 0.27 -10.70 -11.04
CA HIS A 12 0.97 -11.73 -11.82
C HIS A 12 1.95 -11.14 -12.83
N SER A 13 1.91 -9.82 -13.06
CA SER A 13 2.82 -9.09 -13.94
C SER A 13 3.33 -7.81 -13.26
N HIS A 14 4.57 -7.44 -13.56
CA HIS A 14 5.18 -6.17 -13.14
C HIS A 14 4.63 -4.95 -13.91
N GLU A 15 3.82 -5.19 -14.94
CA GLU A 15 3.12 -4.16 -15.71
C GLU A 15 1.82 -3.73 -15.03
N GLN A 16 1.34 -4.48 -14.02
CA GLN A 16 0.15 -4.13 -13.28
C GLN A 16 0.45 -3.00 -12.29
N ASP A 17 -0.47 -2.05 -12.21
CA ASP A 17 -0.40 -0.99 -11.21
C ASP A 17 -0.73 -1.54 -9.81
N LEU A 18 -0.03 -1.00 -8.82
CA LEU A 18 -0.35 -1.18 -7.41
C LEU A 18 -0.78 0.17 -6.84
N LEU A 19 -2.07 0.26 -6.49
CA LEU A 19 -2.61 1.44 -5.83
C LEU A 19 -2.39 1.32 -4.32
N LEU A 20 -1.74 2.33 -3.73
CA LEU A 20 -1.52 2.44 -2.29
C LEU A 20 -2.19 3.73 -1.79
N PRO A 21 -3.39 3.67 -1.19
CA PRO A 21 -4.05 4.86 -0.67
C PRO A 21 -3.32 5.43 0.54
N VAL A 22 -3.35 6.76 0.65
CA VAL A 22 -2.86 7.52 1.80
C VAL A 22 -4.05 8.19 2.46
N PHE A 23 -4.40 7.75 3.67
CA PHE A 23 -5.48 8.33 4.45
C PHE A 23 -4.98 9.44 5.38
N PRO A 24 -5.82 10.44 5.69
CA PRO A 24 -5.49 11.47 6.67
C PRO A 24 -5.18 10.85 8.04
N ASN A 25 -4.24 11.47 8.76
CA ASN A 25 -4.06 11.15 10.18
C ASN A 25 -5.19 11.77 10.98
N SER A 26 -6.00 10.93 11.60
CA SER A 26 -7.06 11.38 12.49
C SER A 26 -6.90 10.75 13.86
N GLN A 27 -7.24 11.51 14.90
CA GLN A 27 -7.40 10.98 16.25
C GLN A 27 -8.76 10.26 16.41
N ASP A 28 -9.68 10.43 15.45
CA ASP A 28 -10.95 9.69 15.38
C ASP A 28 -10.79 8.49 14.45
N MET A 29 -10.80 7.28 15.04
CA MET A 29 -10.69 6.04 14.28
C MET A 29 -11.87 5.83 13.32
N THR A 30 -13.04 6.36 13.66
CA THR A 30 -14.26 6.30 12.82
C THR A 30 -14.06 7.06 11.50
N GLU A 31 -13.22 8.11 11.49
CA GLU A 31 -12.88 8.83 10.27
C GLU A 31 -11.99 7.99 9.35
N ILE A 32 -11.00 7.30 9.91
CA ILE A 32 -10.12 6.39 9.16
C ILE A 32 -10.94 5.22 8.59
N GLU A 33 -11.81 4.62 9.39
CA GLU A 33 -12.72 3.56 8.96
C GLU A 33 -13.59 4.01 7.78
N ARG A 34 -14.16 5.22 7.81
CA ARG A 34 -14.93 5.76 6.68
C ARG A 34 -14.11 5.88 5.39
N HIS A 35 -12.83 6.21 5.48
CA HIS A 35 -11.95 6.25 4.30
C HIS A 35 -11.68 4.84 3.74
N VAL A 36 -11.47 3.87 4.62
CA VAL A 36 -11.30 2.45 4.25
C VAL A 36 -12.58 1.92 3.60
N ASP A 37 -13.75 2.19 4.18
CA ASP A 37 -15.05 1.79 3.63
C ASP A 37 -15.31 2.42 2.25
N ALA A 38 -15.00 3.71 2.10
CA ALA A 38 -15.12 4.41 0.83
C ALA A 38 -14.18 3.85 -0.25
N TRP A 39 -13.00 3.34 0.12
CA TRP A 39 -12.12 2.61 -0.79
C TRP A 39 -12.72 1.26 -1.18
N HIS A 40 -13.18 0.48 -0.20
CA HIS A 40 -13.81 -0.82 -0.45
C HIS A 40 -15.05 -0.73 -1.33
N ALA A 41 -15.85 0.34 -1.20
CA ALA A 41 -17.01 0.61 -2.05
C ALA A 41 -16.67 0.72 -3.54
N GLN A 42 -15.43 1.09 -3.88
CA GLN A 42 -14.93 1.14 -5.26
C GLN A 42 -14.55 -0.23 -5.82
N ARG A 43 -14.66 -1.30 -5.01
CA ARG A 43 -14.29 -2.69 -5.36
C ARG A 43 -12.83 -2.84 -5.78
N GLN A 44 -11.98 -1.92 -5.35
CA GLN A 44 -10.55 -2.00 -5.57
C GLN A 44 -9.90 -2.91 -4.52
N PRO A 45 -8.92 -3.75 -4.90
CA PRO A 45 -8.12 -4.48 -3.92
C PRO A 45 -7.46 -3.51 -2.95
N LEU A 46 -7.37 -3.92 -1.68
CA LEU A 46 -6.67 -3.18 -0.65
C LEU A 46 -5.80 -4.19 0.10
N HIS A 47 -4.48 -4.09 -0.11
CA HIS A 47 -3.48 -4.95 0.52
C HIS A 47 -2.67 -4.22 1.59
N ALA A 48 -2.60 -2.89 1.45
CA ALA A 48 -2.02 -1.98 2.40
C ALA A 48 -2.60 -0.57 2.20
N TYR A 49 -2.44 0.28 3.21
CA TYR A 49 -2.58 1.73 3.10
C TYR A 49 -1.56 2.44 4.00
N LEU A 50 -1.35 3.72 3.71
CA LEU A 50 -0.60 4.62 4.58
C LEU A 50 -1.57 5.51 5.36
N ILE A 51 -1.26 5.78 6.62
CA ILE A 51 -1.81 6.93 7.34
C ILE A 51 -0.76 8.03 7.32
N ALA A 52 -1.13 9.21 6.82
CA ALA A 52 -0.21 10.33 6.61
C ALA A 52 0.53 10.70 7.91
N GLY A 53 1.86 10.75 7.89
CA GLY A 53 2.65 11.08 9.08
C GLY A 53 2.56 10.06 10.23
N HIS A 54 2.02 8.86 10.00
CA HIS A 54 1.96 7.77 10.97
C HIS A 54 2.77 6.57 10.48
N GLY A 55 2.35 5.93 9.39
CA GLY A 55 3.00 4.72 8.91
C GLY A 55 2.12 3.86 8.01
N ILE A 56 2.66 2.70 7.63
CA ILE A 56 2.03 1.72 6.75
C ILE A 56 1.31 0.64 7.55
N TYR A 57 0.14 0.24 7.05
CA TYR A 57 -0.61 -0.91 7.51
C TYR A 57 -0.77 -1.86 6.32
N ALA A 58 -0.43 -3.14 6.50
CA ALA A 58 -0.52 -4.17 5.48
C ALA A 58 -1.13 -5.45 6.07
N TRP A 59 -1.80 -6.24 5.24
CA TRP A 59 -2.45 -7.48 5.67
C TRP A 59 -2.46 -8.54 4.57
N GLY A 60 -2.75 -9.77 4.98
CA GLY A 60 -2.84 -10.93 4.12
C GLY A 60 -3.74 -11.99 4.74
N HIS A 61 -4.01 -13.07 4.00
CA HIS A 61 -4.78 -14.20 4.53
C HIS A 61 -4.06 -14.93 5.66
N ASP A 62 -2.74 -14.77 5.76
CA ASP A 62 -1.90 -15.21 6.85
C ASP A 62 -0.78 -14.20 7.11
N ILE A 63 -0.04 -14.42 8.20
CA ILE A 63 1.04 -13.53 8.63
C ILE A 63 2.18 -13.48 7.60
N ALA A 64 2.48 -14.60 6.93
CA ALA A 64 3.53 -14.66 5.92
C ALA A 64 3.19 -13.77 4.71
N THR A 65 1.93 -13.78 4.29
CA THR A 65 1.41 -12.93 3.21
C THR A 65 1.38 -11.47 3.62
N ALA A 66 0.95 -11.16 4.85
CA ALA A 66 0.98 -9.80 5.37
C ALA A 66 2.40 -9.23 5.39
N MET A 67 3.39 -10.00 5.87
CA MET A 67 4.79 -9.63 5.86
C MET A 67 5.33 -9.45 4.44
N ARG A 68 5.03 -10.38 3.53
CA ARG A 68 5.44 -10.28 2.12
C ARG A 68 4.90 -9.02 1.45
N HIS A 69 3.64 -8.66 1.71
CA HIS A 69 3.07 -7.41 1.22
C HIS A 69 3.80 -6.20 1.81
N LEU A 70 4.03 -6.19 3.12
CA LEU A 70 4.71 -5.10 3.81
C LEU A 70 6.13 -4.87 3.26
N GLU A 71 6.95 -5.92 3.19
CA GLU A 71 8.34 -5.85 2.71
C GLU A 71 8.40 -5.36 1.25
N ALA A 72 7.54 -5.89 0.39
CA ALA A 72 7.52 -5.50 -1.01
C ALA A 72 7.14 -4.02 -1.18
N ILE A 73 6.12 -3.55 -0.46
CA ILE A 73 5.64 -2.17 -0.55
C ILE A 73 6.67 -1.21 0.06
N ASP A 74 7.26 -1.55 1.21
CA ASP A 74 8.29 -0.73 1.86
C ASP A 74 9.51 -0.54 0.96
N PHE A 75 9.99 -1.61 0.33
CA PHE A 75 11.08 -1.54 -0.64
C PHE A 75 10.74 -0.64 -1.84
N MET A 76 9.56 -0.81 -2.44
CA MET A 76 9.13 0.01 -3.58
C MET A 76 8.99 1.49 -3.19
N LEU A 77 8.44 1.79 -2.01
CA LEU A 77 8.36 3.15 -1.49
C LEU A 77 9.75 3.77 -1.29
N ALA A 78 10.71 3.00 -0.77
CA ALA A 78 12.08 3.46 -0.63
C ALA A 78 12.70 3.79 -1.99
N CYS A 79 12.52 2.93 -3.00
CA CYS A 79 12.98 3.22 -4.36
C CYS A 79 12.33 4.49 -4.95
N GLU A 80 11.00 4.63 -4.84
CA GLU A 80 10.26 5.81 -5.30
C GLU A 80 10.74 7.09 -4.60
N LEU A 81 11.05 7.01 -3.30
CA LEU A 81 11.58 8.13 -2.55
C LEU A 81 12.98 8.52 -3.02
N GLU A 82 13.86 7.56 -3.30
CA GLU A 82 15.19 7.83 -3.86
C GLU A 82 15.11 8.43 -5.27
N LEU A 83 14.21 7.91 -6.13
CA LEU A 83 14.00 8.46 -7.47
C LEU A 83 13.55 9.93 -7.42
N ARG A 84 12.69 10.30 -6.45
CA ARG A 84 12.26 11.69 -6.25
C ARG A 84 13.36 12.63 -5.77
N LYS A 85 14.45 12.12 -5.21
CA LYS A 85 15.61 12.92 -4.79
C LYS A 85 16.56 13.21 -5.95
N LEU A 86 16.46 12.48 -7.06
CA LEU A 86 17.32 12.71 -8.21
C LEU A 86 16.97 14.06 -8.86
N PRO A 87 17.99 14.85 -9.26
CA PRO A 87 17.75 16.07 -10.02
C PRO A 87 17.14 15.74 -11.39
N ALA A 88 16.32 16.66 -11.89
CA ALA A 88 15.68 16.57 -13.20
C ALA A 88 16.69 16.63 -14.36
#